data_AF-A0A7Y2YPM9-F1
#
_entry.id   AF-A0A7Y2YPM9-F1
#
_cell.length_a   1.000
_cell.length_b   1.000
_cell.length_c   1.000
_cell.angle_alpha   90.00
_cell.angle_beta   90.00
_cell.angle_gamma   90.00
#
_symmetry.space_group_name_H-M   'P 1'
#
loop_
_entity.id
_entity.type
_entity.pdbx_description
1 polymer ?
#
loop_
_entity_poly.entity_id
_entity_poly.type
_entity_poly.pdbx_seq_one_letter_code
_entity_poly.pdbx_strand_id
1 'polypeptide(L)'
;IYTYHIVRDSILNRLIDLDPRLESFDSQDSLIKKVDWSWTFNPSRGIYNSIINSGKIELISNYDLKIRIAKLKDVIVDYIDDELYALDYTTQNVEPYFVKTFSFYKRPRTKKERFKDSINYLKVIPSREFQNQMIYIGFALQGIFEEGPILRNEFVEIMDMIDKQLE
;
A
#
# COMPACT_ATOMS: atom_id res chain seq x y z
N ILE A 1 -6.78 -3.72 -3.43
CA ILE A 1 -5.83 -2.76 -2.82
C ILE A 1 -4.60 -3.49 -2.27
N TYR A 2 -4.78 -4.46 -1.36
CA TYR A 2 -3.68 -5.29 -0.83
C TYR A 2 -2.65 -5.81 -1.86
N THR A 3 -3.10 -6.32 -3.01
CA THR A 3 -2.17 -6.76 -4.09
C THR A 3 -1.25 -5.65 -4.61
N TYR A 4 -1.72 -4.39 -4.63
CA TYR A 4 -0.86 -3.27 -5.02
C TYR A 4 0.23 -3.00 -3.99
N HIS A 5 -0.05 -3.22 -2.70
CA HIS A 5 0.96 -3.13 -1.64
C HIS A 5 2.01 -4.23 -1.78
N ILE A 6 1.61 -5.47 -2.10
CA ILE A 6 2.57 -6.55 -2.42
C ILE A 6 3.49 -6.18 -3.58
N VAL A 7 2.92 -5.62 -4.66
CA VAL A 7 3.72 -5.18 -5.82
C VAL A 7 4.69 -4.06 -5.41
N ARG A 8 4.24 -3.11 -4.59
CA ARG A 8 5.09 -2.02 -4.09
C ARG A 8 6.24 -2.55 -3.23
N ASP A 9 5.96 -3.46 -2.31
CA ASP A 9 6.98 -4.09 -1.47
C ASP A 9 8.03 -4.86 -2.29
N SER A 10 7.58 -5.61 -3.31
CA SER A 10 8.51 -6.25 -4.25
C SER A 10 9.42 -5.24 -4.97
N ILE A 11 8.89 -4.06 -5.33
CA ILE A 11 9.67 -2.99 -5.97
C ILE A 11 10.66 -2.37 -4.98
N LEU A 12 10.26 -2.15 -3.72
CA LEU A 12 11.13 -1.63 -2.66
C LEU A 12 12.31 -2.56 -2.41
N ASN A 13 12.03 -3.84 -2.16
CA ASN A 13 13.05 -4.86 -1.95
C ASN A 13 13.99 -4.95 -3.16
N ARG A 14 13.44 -4.86 -4.38
CA ARG A 14 14.28 -4.82 -5.59
C ARG A 14 15.20 -3.60 -5.63
N LEU A 15 14.72 -2.41 -5.28
CA LEU A 15 15.50 -1.18 -5.26
C LEU A 15 16.56 -1.14 -4.16
N ILE A 16 16.29 -1.79 -3.03
CA ILE A 16 17.24 -1.88 -1.91
C ILE A 16 18.47 -2.71 -2.31
N ASP A 17 18.26 -3.83 -2.97
CA ASP A 17 19.34 -4.74 -3.40
C ASP A 17 19.95 -4.39 -4.77
N LEU A 18 19.47 -3.33 -5.43
CA LEU A 18 19.83 -3.01 -6.80
C LEU A 18 21.25 -2.42 -6.91
N ASP A 19 22.13 -3.06 -7.69
CA ASP A 19 23.33 -2.40 -8.22
C ASP A 19 23.02 -1.78 -9.60
N PRO A 20 22.97 -0.44 -9.72
CA PRO A 20 22.59 0.22 -10.96
C PRO A 20 23.60 0.05 -12.10
N ARG A 21 24.79 -0.52 -11.84
CA ARG A 21 25.79 -0.85 -12.86
C ARG A 21 25.49 -2.16 -13.58
N LEU A 22 24.70 -3.05 -12.95
CA LEU A 22 24.37 -4.37 -13.47
C LEU A 22 22.98 -4.42 -14.14
N GLU A 23 22.22 -3.34 -14.01
CA GLU A 23 20.83 -3.25 -14.45
C GLU A 23 20.66 -2.30 -15.64
N SER A 24 19.67 -2.57 -16.50
CA SER A 24 19.37 -1.67 -17.60
C SER A 24 18.72 -0.38 -17.09
N PHE A 25 18.92 0.73 -17.82
CA PHE A 25 18.24 1.99 -17.52
C PHE A 25 16.71 1.84 -17.45
N ASP A 26 16.13 1.05 -18.36
CA ASP A 26 14.66 0.89 -18.43
C ASP A 26 14.12 0.11 -17.22
N SER A 27 14.88 -0.87 -16.72
CA SER A 27 14.60 -1.58 -15.46
C SER A 27 14.59 -0.60 -14.29
N GLN A 28 15.65 0.20 -14.14
CA GLN A 28 15.79 1.19 -13.08
C GLN A 28 14.69 2.27 -13.14
N ASP A 29 14.47 2.86 -14.31
CA ASP A 29 13.45 3.90 -14.53
C ASP A 29 12.03 3.37 -14.23
N SER A 30 11.75 2.10 -14.56
CA SER A 30 10.44 1.51 -14.24
C SER A 30 10.23 1.32 -12.75
N LEU A 31 11.26 0.97 -11.98
CA LEU A 31 11.15 0.79 -10.53
C LEU A 31 10.95 2.14 -9.84
N ILE A 32 11.77 3.14 -10.18
CA ILE A 32 11.69 4.50 -9.63
C ILE A 32 10.32 5.14 -9.84
N LYS A 33 9.68 4.91 -10.99
CA LYS A 33 8.36 5.48 -11.30
C LYS A 33 7.18 4.88 -10.53
N LYS A 34 7.40 3.74 -9.86
CA LYS A 34 6.32 2.95 -9.23
C LYS A 34 6.45 2.87 -7.71
N VAL A 35 7.60 3.22 -7.16
CA VAL A 35 7.92 2.95 -5.74
C VAL A 35 7.20 3.88 -4.76
N ASP A 36 6.86 5.09 -5.20
CA ASP A 36 6.10 6.08 -4.43
C ASP A 36 4.57 5.89 -4.54
N TRP A 37 4.09 4.91 -5.32
CA TRP A 37 2.65 4.67 -5.47
C TRP A 37 2.04 4.16 -4.18
N SER A 38 1.21 5.00 -3.55
CA SER A 38 0.44 4.65 -2.36
C SER A 38 -1.04 4.47 -2.71
N TRP A 39 -1.67 3.44 -2.16
CA TRP A 39 -3.07 3.10 -2.39
C TRP A 39 -3.81 3.04 -1.06
N THR A 40 -5.04 3.54 -1.03
CA THR A 40 -5.90 3.47 0.17
C THR A 40 -7.20 2.75 -0.14
N PHE A 41 -7.65 1.94 0.81
CA PHE A 41 -8.89 1.20 0.80
C PHE A 41 -9.98 2.08 1.40
N ASN A 42 -10.97 2.46 0.57
CA ASN A 42 -12.08 3.29 1.00
C ASN A 42 -13.42 2.56 0.77
N PRO A 43 -13.81 1.64 1.65
CA PRO A 43 -15.06 0.90 1.51
C PRO A 43 -16.27 1.78 1.80
N SER A 44 -17.37 1.56 1.07
CA SER A 44 -18.66 2.17 1.41
C SER A 44 -19.18 1.57 2.72
N ARG A 45 -19.40 2.42 3.73
CA ARG A 45 -19.89 2.01 5.06
C ARG A 45 -21.35 2.37 5.31
N GLY A 46 -22.07 2.91 4.32
CA GLY A 46 -23.44 3.42 4.51
C GLY A 46 -24.42 2.37 5.00
N ILE A 47 -24.45 1.20 4.35
CA ILE A 47 -25.33 0.08 4.72
C ILE A 47 -24.90 -0.52 6.05
N TYR A 48 -23.59 -0.77 6.22
CA TYR A 48 -23.02 -1.26 7.47
C TYR A 48 -23.42 -0.37 8.66
N ASN A 49 -23.16 0.93 8.58
CA ASN A 49 -23.52 1.90 9.62
C ASN A 49 -25.03 1.94 9.86
N SER A 50 -25.85 1.79 8.81
CA SER A 50 -27.30 1.73 8.97
C SER A 50 -27.75 0.51 9.78
N ILE A 51 -27.18 -0.67 9.52
CA ILE A 51 -27.51 -1.91 10.24
C ILE A 51 -27.12 -1.80 11.72
N ILE A 52 -25.93 -1.29 12.01
CA ILE A 52 -25.44 -1.08 13.37
C ILE A 52 -26.30 -0.04 14.11
N ASN A 53 -26.44 1.16 13.54
CA ASN A 53 -27.04 2.29 14.25
C ASN A 53 -28.57 2.18 14.40
N SER A 54 -29.24 1.41 13.54
CA SER A 54 -30.69 1.17 13.65
C SER A 54 -31.05 0.04 14.61
N GLY A 55 -30.07 -0.61 15.24
CA GLY A 55 -30.28 -1.79 16.09
C GLY A 55 -30.71 -3.04 15.31
N LYS A 56 -30.78 -2.99 13.97
CA LYS A 56 -31.12 -4.14 13.13
C LYS A 56 -30.14 -5.29 13.27
N ILE A 57 -28.91 -5.01 13.67
CA ILE A 57 -27.93 -6.04 14.04
C ILE A 57 -28.46 -6.99 15.13
N GLU A 58 -29.38 -6.55 15.99
CA GLU A 58 -29.98 -7.40 17.03
C GLU A 58 -30.87 -8.52 16.47
N LEU A 59 -31.36 -8.37 15.23
CA LEU A 59 -32.15 -9.40 14.55
C LEU A 59 -31.31 -10.62 14.13
N ILE A 60 -29.98 -10.50 14.14
CA ILE A 60 -29.08 -11.61 13.87
C ILE A 60 -29.09 -12.53 15.09
N SER A 61 -29.65 -13.73 14.92
CA SER A 61 -29.80 -14.73 16.00
C SER A 61 -28.47 -15.34 16.43
N ASN A 62 -27.53 -15.51 15.50
CA ASN A 62 -26.19 -16.02 15.81
C ASN A 62 -25.36 -14.93 16.52
N TYR A 63 -25.08 -15.19 17.78
CA TYR A 63 -24.33 -14.28 18.65
C TYR A 63 -22.89 -14.04 18.18
N ASP A 64 -22.22 -15.07 17.67
CA ASP A 64 -20.84 -14.94 17.18
C ASP A 64 -20.78 -14.08 15.91
N LEU A 65 -21.70 -14.31 14.96
CA LEU A 65 -21.83 -13.49 13.75
C LEU A 65 -22.10 -12.02 14.11
N LYS A 66 -22.97 -11.78 15.09
CA LYS A 66 -23.29 -10.45 15.60
C LYS A 66 -22.03 -9.75 16.14
N ILE A 67 -21.26 -10.42 16.98
CA ILE A 67 -20.01 -9.87 17.54
C ILE A 67 -19.01 -9.53 16.44
N ARG A 68 -18.80 -10.45 15.49
CA ARG A 68 -17.85 -10.26 14.39
C ARG A 68 -18.22 -9.09 13.50
N ILE A 69 -19.50 -8.98 13.12
CA ILE A 69 -20.00 -7.82 12.37
C ILE A 69 -19.77 -6.53 13.16
N ALA A 70 -20.02 -6.51 14.48
CA ALA A 70 -19.79 -5.31 15.29
C ALA A 70 -18.31 -4.91 15.35
N LYS A 71 -17.40 -5.88 15.49
CA LYS A 71 -15.93 -5.66 15.55
C LYS A 71 -15.31 -5.36 14.19
N LEU A 72 -15.96 -5.72 13.09
CA LEU A 72 -15.44 -5.51 11.74
C LEU A 72 -15.07 -4.04 11.48
N LYS A 73 -15.79 -3.09 12.11
CA LYS A 73 -15.44 -1.66 12.03
C LYS A 73 -14.02 -1.40 12.51
N ASP A 74 -13.62 -1.97 13.64
CA ASP A 74 -12.33 -1.71 14.27
C ASP A 74 -11.21 -2.26 13.37
N VAL A 75 -11.34 -3.51 12.92
CA VAL A 75 -10.38 -4.14 12.00
C VAL A 75 -10.24 -3.38 10.67
N ILE A 76 -11.33 -2.80 10.14
CA ILE A 76 -11.24 -1.96 8.93
C ILE A 76 -10.53 -0.63 9.25
N VAL A 77 -10.78 -0.04 10.42
CA VAL A 77 -10.15 1.23 10.81
C VAL A 77 -8.65 1.04 10.99
N ASP A 78 -8.23 0.02 11.72
CA ASP A 78 -6.81 -0.29 11.94
C ASP A 78 -6.08 -0.41 10.58
N TYR A 79 -6.63 -1.22 9.66
CA TYR A 79 -6.01 -1.42 8.34
C TYR A 79 -5.90 -0.13 7.52
N ILE A 80 -6.89 0.77 7.64
CA ILE A 80 -6.86 2.06 6.95
C ILE A 80 -5.86 3.02 7.59
N ASP A 81 -5.75 3.01 8.91
CA ASP A 81 -4.81 3.87 9.63
C ASP A 81 -3.36 3.51 9.24
N ASP A 82 -3.06 2.22 9.05
CA ASP A 82 -1.78 1.77 8.49
C ASP A 82 -1.55 2.22 7.05
N GLU A 83 -2.58 2.16 6.19
CA GLU A 83 -2.47 2.69 4.82
C GLU A 83 -2.26 4.20 4.79
N LEU A 84 -2.90 4.93 5.71
CA LEU A 84 -2.72 6.37 5.86
C LEU A 84 -1.32 6.71 6.40
N TYR A 85 -0.78 5.90 7.32
CA TYR A 85 0.59 6.08 7.80
C TYR A 85 1.62 5.93 6.67
N ALA A 86 1.49 4.86 5.86
CA ALA A 86 2.35 4.65 4.71
C ALA A 86 2.23 5.76 3.65
N LEU A 87 1.01 6.23 3.39
CA LEU A 87 0.75 7.35 2.49
C LEU A 87 1.40 8.63 3.03
N ASP A 88 1.17 8.97 4.30
CA ASP A 88 1.67 10.19 4.92
C ASP A 88 3.20 10.24 4.91
N TYR A 89 3.87 9.14 5.27
CA TYR A 89 5.32 9.05 5.18
C TYR A 89 5.81 9.31 3.75
N THR A 90 5.16 8.68 2.76
CA THR A 90 5.51 8.82 1.34
C THR A 90 5.36 10.26 0.87
N THR A 91 4.23 10.89 1.16
CA THR A 91 3.93 12.28 0.76
C THR A 91 4.83 13.30 1.45
N GLN A 92 5.17 13.09 2.73
CA GLN A 92 5.98 14.05 3.48
C GLN A 92 7.49 13.92 3.21
N ASN A 93 7.99 12.71 2.93
CA ASN A 93 9.44 12.45 2.89
C ASN A 93 9.92 12.00 1.50
N VAL A 94 9.20 11.08 0.87
CA VAL A 94 9.64 10.40 -0.35
C VAL A 94 9.34 11.26 -1.58
N GLU A 95 8.10 11.71 -1.75
CA GLU A 95 7.70 12.54 -2.90
C GLU A 95 8.54 13.83 -3.02
N PRO A 96 8.77 14.61 -1.95
CA PRO A 96 9.59 15.82 -2.05
C PRO A 96 11.05 15.51 -2.38
N TYR A 97 11.58 14.40 -1.85
CA TYR A 97 12.92 13.92 -2.19
C TYR A 97 12.99 13.51 -3.67
N PHE A 98 11.98 12.80 -4.18
CA PHE A 98 11.91 12.33 -5.56
C PHE A 98 11.83 13.50 -6.55
N VAL A 99 10.97 14.48 -6.28
CA VAL A 99 10.83 15.68 -7.12
C VAL A 99 12.12 16.50 -7.17
N LYS A 100 12.90 16.53 -6.09
CA LYS A 100 14.22 17.20 -6.05
C LYS A 100 15.31 16.41 -6.76
N THR A 101 15.22 15.09 -6.73
CA THR A 101 16.32 14.19 -7.13
C THR A 101 16.18 13.69 -8.56
N PHE A 102 14.95 13.48 -9.04
CA PHE A 102 14.65 12.87 -10.34
C PHE A 102 13.93 13.84 -11.29
N SER A 103 14.13 13.61 -12.58
CA SER A 103 13.40 14.36 -13.63
C SER A 103 12.23 13.54 -14.14
N PHE A 104 11.02 14.10 -13.98
CA PHE A 104 9.77 13.51 -14.45
C PHE A 104 9.31 14.19 -15.74
N TYR A 105 8.90 13.38 -16.71
CA TYR A 105 8.52 13.86 -18.04
C TYR A 105 7.14 13.32 -18.41
N LYS A 106 6.24 14.21 -18.87
CA LYS A 106 4.95 13.83 -19.48
C LYS A 106 5.09 13.32 -20.92
N ARG A 107 6.28 13.47 -21.51
CA ARG A 107 6.65 13.02 -22.86
C ARG A 107 7.80 12.02 -22.81
N PRO A 108 8.06 11.26 -23.89
CA PRO A 108 9.29 10.49 -24.01
C PRO A 108 10.52 11.36 -23.81
N ARG A 109 11.51 10.81 -23.09
CA ARG A 109 12.81 11.45 -22.87
C ARG A 109 13.61 11.48 -24.17
N THR A 110 14.32 12.57 -24.41
CA THR A 110 15.36 12.65 -25.43
C THR A 110 16.56 11.80 -25.04
N LYS A 111 17.42 11.45 -26.00
CA LYS A 111 18.66 10.70 -25.72
C LYS A 111 19.56 11.39 -24.69
N LYS A 112 19.64 12.72 -24.72
CA LYS A 112 20.44 13.52 -23.77
C LYS A 112 19.86 13.48 -22.35
N GLU A 113 18.54 13.58 -22.21
CA GLU A 113 17.86 13.45 -20.91
C GLU A 113 18.05 12.05 -20.34
N ARG A 114 17.89 11.00 -21.17
CA ARG A 114 18.12 9.61 -20.76
C ARG A 114 19.55 9.38 -20.26
N PHE A 115 20.55 9.92 -20.95
CA PHE A 115 21.94 9.82 -20.52
C PHE A 115 22.18 10.52 -19.18
N LYS A 116 21.63 11.73 -18.99
CA LYS A 116 21.72 12.46 -17.72
C LYS A 116 21.07 11.68 -16.58
N ASP A 117 19.86 11.16 -16.79
CA ASP A 117 19.14 10.39 -15.78
C ASP A 117 19.86 9.09 -15.45
N SER A 118 20.49 8.44 -16.44
CA SER A 118 21.31 7.24 -16.20
C SER A 118 22.49 7.51 -15.27
N ILE A 119 23.21 8.63 -15.45
CA ILE A 119 24.29 9.03 -14.53
C ILE A 119 23.72 9.32 -13.14
N ASN A 120 22.54 9.96 -13.08
CA ASN A 120 21.89 10.26 -11.82
C ASN A 120 21.51 8.99 -11.05
N TYR A 121 20.92 7.99 -11.71
CA TYR A 121 20.56 6.70 -11.09
C TYR A 121 21.77 5.95 -10.54
N LEU A 122 22.88 5.93 -11.29
CA LEU A 122 24.14 5.34 -10.83
C LEU A 122 24.66 5.97 -9.53
N LYS A 123 24.36 7.25 -9.29
CA LYS A 123 24.76 7.97 -8.08
C LYS A 123 23.73 7.84 -6.95
N VAL A 124 22.45 7.95 -7.27
CA VAL A 124 21.37 8.13 -6.28
C VAL A 124 20.92 6.79 -5.71
N ILE A 125 20.70 5.77 -6.54
CA ILE A 125 20.16 4.48 -6.08
C ILE A 125 21.03 3.85 -4.96
N PRO A 126 22.37 3.81 -5.05
CA PRO A 126 23.19 3.24 -3.99
C PRO A 126 23.44 4.23 -2.83
N SER A 127 22.92 5.46 -2.90
CA SER A 127 23.14 6.45 -1.85
C SER A 127 22.39 6.08 -0.57
N ARG A 128 23.02 6.36 0.58
CA ARG A 128 22.42 6.08 1.89
C ARG A 128 21.07 6.77 2.09
N GLU A 129 20.91 7.99 1.58
CA GLU A 129 19.66 8.72 1.67
C GLU A 129 18.54 8.00 0.93
N PHE A 130 18.77 7.63 -0.33
CA PHE A 130 17.79 6.87 -1.12
C PHE A 130 17.44 5.53 -0.45
N GLN A 131 18.46 4.77 -0.04
CA GLN A 131 18.28 3.47 0.61
C GLN A 131 17.47 3.57 1.91
N ASN A 132 17.76 4.56 2.75
CA ASN A 132 17.00 4.80 3.97
C ASN A 132 15.52 5.09 3.68
N GLN A 133 15.22 5.88 2.65
CA GLN A 133 13.84 6.16 2.25
C GLN A 133 13.13 4.87 1.81
N MET A 134 13.77 4.03 0.99
CA MET A 134 13.17 2.77 0.54
C MET A 134 12.92 1.80 1.70
N ILE A 135 13.90 1.65 2.59
CA ILE A 135 13.77 0.79 3.79
C ILE A 135 12.64 1.29 4.68
N TYR A 136 12.53 2.60 4.90
CA TYR A 136 11.51 3.14 5.78
C TYR A 136 10.10 3.01 5.19
N ILE A 137 9.92 3.15 3.87
CA ILE A 137 8.64 2.81 3.25
C ILE A 137 8.27 1.35 3.56
N GLY A 138 9.24 0.43 3.50
CA GLY A 138 9.04 -0.96 3.90
C GLY A 138 8.52 -1.10 5.34
N PHE A 139 9.13 -0.37 6.30
CA PHE A 139 8.62 -0.33 7.67
C PHE A 139 7.21 0.26 7.77
N ALA A 140 6.92 1.31 7.02
CA ALA A 140 5.59 1.92 7.02
C ALA A 140 4.50 1.00 6.41
N LEU A 141 4.88 0.05 5.55
CA LEU A 141 3.97 -0.95 4.99
C LEU A 141 3.76 -2.17 5.89
N GLN A 142 4.53 -2.32 6.98
CA GLN A 142 4.50 -3.54 7.79
C GLN A 142 3.11 -3.79 8.39
N GLY A 143 2.47 -2.77 8.96
CA GLY A 143 1.12 -2.89 9.54
C GLY A 143 0.10 -3.37 8.51
N ILE A 144 0.12 -2.80 7.30
CA ILE A 144 -0.73 -3.26 6.18
C ILE A 144 -0.58 -4.76 5.92
N PHE A 145 0.65 -5.30 5.96
CA PHE A 145 0.90 -6.71 5.71
C PHE A 145 0.50 -7.63 6.86
N GLU A 146 0.52 -7.13 8.09
CA GLU A 146 0.04 -7.83 9.27
C GLU A 146 -1.49 -7.85 9.31
N GLU A 147 -2.14 -6.71 9.05
CA GLU A 147 -3.58 -6.55 9.21
C GLU A 147 -4.40 -6.91 7.98
N GLY A 148 -3.86 -6.76 6.77
CA GLY A 148 -4.57 -7.06 5.53
C GLY A 148 -5.09 -8.51 5.43
N PRO A 149 -4.28 -9.53 5.77
CA PRO A 149 -4.75 -10.91 5.86
C PRO A 149 -5.81 -11.13 6.94
N ILE A 150 -5.68 -10.46 8.09
CA ILE A 150 -6.66 -10.53 9.19
C ILE A 150 -8.00 -9.99 8.72
N LEU A 151 -8.02 -8.80 8.12
CA LEU A 151 -9.22 -8.19 7.57
C LEU A 151 -9.88 -9.08 6.51
N ARG A 152 -9.08 -9.68 5.61
CA ARG A 152 -9.61 -10.61 4.61
C ARG A 152 -10.25 -11.84 5.25
N ASN A 153 -9.61 -12.43 6.26
CA ASN A 153 -10.13 -13.60 6.94
C ASN A 153 -11.43 -13.28 7.68
N GLU A 154 -11.52 -12.13 8.36
CA GLU A 154 -12.77 -11.69 9.00
C GLU A 154 -13.92 -11.54 8.00
N PHE A 155 -13.67 -10.97 6.81
CA PHE A 155 -14.69 -10.91 5.76
C PHE A 155 -15.15 -12.30 5.30
N VAL A 156 -14.21 -13.23 5.07
CA VAL A 156 -14.53 -14.60 4.64
C VAL A 156 -15.33 -15.33 5.71
N GLU A 157 -14.92 -15.26 6.97
CA GLU A 157 -15.63 -15.92 8.08
C GLU A 157 -17.05 -15.37 8.26
N ILE A 158 -17.23 -14.04 8.17
CA ILE A 158 -18.57 -13.43 8.22
C ILE A 158 -19.44 -13.91 7.05
N MET A 159 -18.89 -13.97 5.82
CA MET A 159 -19.62 -14.46 4.65
C MET A 159 -20.06 -15.92 4.81
N ASP A 160 -19.14 -16.80 5.21
CA ASP A 160 -19.43 -18.23 5.42
C ASP A 160 -20.50 -18.45 6.50
N MET A 161 -20.51 -17.62 7.55
CA MET A 161 -21.52 -17.67 8.60
C MET A 161 -22.89 -17.18 8.14
N ILE A 162 -22.94 -16.18 7.26
CA ILE A 162 -24.19 -15.70 6.66
C ILE A 162 -24.76 -16.79 5.74
N ASP A 163 -23.93 -17.39 4.89
CA ASP A 163 -24.38 -18.42 3.93
C ASP A 163 -24.98 -19.63 4.66
N LYS A 164 -24.36 -20.08 5.76
CA LYS A 164 -24.88 -21.15 6.62
C LYS A 164 -26.24 -20.86 7.29
N GLN A 165 -26.65 -19.59 7.36
CA GLN A 165 -27.97 -19.23 7.89
C GLN A 165 -29.06 -19.18 6.83
N LEU A 166 -28.66 -19.11 5.56
CA LEU A 166 -29.57 -19.01 4.42
C LEU A 166 -29.90 -20.38 3.81
N GLU A 167 -29.09 -21.40 4.12
CA GLU A 167 -29.36 -22.83 3.89
C GLU A 167 -30.33 -23.42 4.93
#